data_AF-A0A937SEA5-F1
#
_entry.id   AF-A0A937SEA5-F1
#
_cell.length_a   1.000
_cell.length_b   1.000
_cell.length_c   1.000
_cell.angle_alpha   90.00
_cell.angle_beta   90.00
_cell.angle_gamma   90.00
#
_symmetry.space_group_name_H-M   'P 1'
#
loop_
_entity.id
_entity.type
_entity.pdbx_description
1 polymer ?
#
loop_
_entity_poly.entity_id
_entity_poly.type
_entity_poly.pdbx_seq_one_letter_code
_entity_poly.pdbx_strand_id
1 'polypeptide(L)'
;MTSIEDNVQKLREIDNSIENYPTIMGDILCKHVPDDVKDKIRTMVSDMFGTLAQIKTVREAQAETVKSDMLASGDKSYEGNGYKITVMPGRVSWDGKKLDGYMAAHPEITPFRKVGNPFVTIKTIEG
;
A
#
# COMPACT_ATOMS: atom_id res chain seq x y z
N MET A 1 -1.09 3.10 42.49
CA MET A 1 -1.60 2.34 41.34
C MET A 1 -1.33 3.17 40.09
N THR A 2 -0.04 3.35 39.76
CA THR A 2 0.49 4.29 38.74
C THR A 2 1.79 3.70 38.23
N SER A 3 1.73 2.86 37.20
CA SER A 3 2.94 2.26 36.61
C SER A 3 2.76 2.01 35.13
N ILE A 4 1.58 1.54 34.70
CA ILE A 4 1.29 1.32 33.27
C ILE A 4 1.03 2.64 32.55
N GLU A 5 0.19 3.52 33.10
CA GLU A 5 -0.13 4.83 32.49
C GLU A 5 1.12 5.71 32.34
N ASP A 6 1.97 5.78 33.37
CA ASP A 6 3.24 6.51 33.33
C ASP A 6 4.20 5.93 32.28
N ASN A 7 4.24 4.61 32.11
CA ASN A 7 5.09 3.96 31.12
C ASN A 7 4.56 4.18 29.69
N VAL A 8 3.25 4.15 29.49
CA VAL A 8 2.62 4.46 28.20
C VAL A 8 2.84 5.92 27.82
N GLN A 9 2.77 6.85 28.79
CA GLN A 9 3.06 8.25 28.56
C GLN A 9 4.52 8.48 28.14
N LYS A 10 5.48 7.83 28.80
CA LYS A 10 6.90 7.87 28.41
C LYS A 10 7.16 7.28 27.02
N LEU A 11 6.49 6.18 26.68
CA LEU A 11 6.61 5.58 25.35
C LEU A 11 6.13 6.56 24.28
N ARG A 12 5.00 7.23 24.51
CA ARG A 12 4.48 8.25 23.59
C ARG A 12 5.43 9.43 23.42
N GLU A 13 6.09 9.86 24.49
CA GLU A 13 7.10 10.93 24.44
C GLU A 13 8.34 10.51 23.62
N ILE A 14 8.77 9.25 23.76
CA ILE A 14 9.85 8.67 22.96
C ILE A 14 9.44 8.59 21.48
N ASP A 15 8.24 8.09 21.19
CA ASP A 15 7.74 7.98 19.81
C ASP A 15 7.65 9.36 19.15
N ASN A 16 7.10 10.36 19.85
CA ASN A 16 7.08 11.74 19.39
C ASN A 16 8.50 12.30 19.17
N SER A 17 9.47 11.92 20.01
CA SER A 17 10.87 12.35 19.85
C SER A 17 11.52 11.72 18.63
N ILE A 18 11.24 10.43 18.36
CA ILE A 18 11.70 9.71 17.16
C ILE A 18 11.13 10.36 15.91
N GLU A 19 9.82 10.63 15.88
CA GLU A 19 9.16 11.28 14.74
C GLU A 19 9.69 12.70 14.48
N ASN A 20 10.04 13.45 15.53
CA ASN A 20 10.56 14.82 15.41
C ASN A 20 12.07 14.89 15.17
N TYR A 21 12.83 13.82 15.39
CA TYR A 21 14.29 13.82 15.27
C TYR A 21 14.80 14.24 13.88
N PRO A 22 14.20 13.83 12.74
CA PRO A 22 14.61 14.30 11.42
C PRO A 22 14.48 15.82 11.25
N THR A 23 13.42 16.41 11.81
CA THR A 23 13.20 17.86 11.78
C THR A 23 14.25 18.59 12.60
N ILE A 24 14.52 18.11 13.82
CA ILE A 24 15.56 18.67 14.70
C ILE A 24 16.94 18.59 14.03
N MET A 25 17.26 17.44 13.42
CA MET A 25 18.52 17.26 12.68
C MET A 25 18.61 18.25 11.50
N GLY A 26 17.52 18.40 10.73
CA GLY A 26 17.44 19.36 9.63
C GLY A 26 17.68 20.80 10.08
N ASP A 27 17.08 21.22 11.19
CA ASP A 27 17.26 22.54 11.77
C ASP A 27 18.69 22.79 12.25
N ILE A 28 19.32 21.80 12.91
CA ILE A 28 20.71 21.90 13.36
C ILE A 28 21.65 22.01 12.17
N LEU A 29 21.47 21.18 11.15
CA LEU A 29 22.26 21.26 9.91
C LEU A 29 22.11 22.65 9.28
N CYS A 30 20.88 23.16 9.17
CA CYS A 30 20.62 24.48 8.59
C CYS A 30 21.19 25.65 9.42
N LYS A 31 21.51 25.48 10.71
CA LYS A 31 22.19 26.52 11.50
C LYS A 31 23.68 26.66 11.15
N HIS A 32 24.31 25.60 10.68
CA HIS A 32 25.75 25.55 10.44
C HIS A 32 26.13 25.54 8.96
N VAL A 33 25.15 25.39 8.07
CA VAL A 33 25.33 25.44 6.63
C VAL A 33 25.22 26.91 6.16
N PRO A 34 26.11 27.41 5.29
CA PRO A 34 25.97 28.74 4.67
C PRO A 34 24.70 28.86 3.82
N ASP A 35 24.15 30.07 3.67
CA ASP A 35 22.86 30.27 2.99
C ASP A 35 22.88 29.83 1.52
N ASP A 36 23.99 30.03 0.80
CA ASP A 36 24.15 29.56 -0.59
C ASP A 36 24.11 28.03 -0.71
N VAL A 37 24.55 27.31 0.33
CA VAL A 37 24.49 25.86 0.38
C VAL A 37 23.09 25.38 0.76
N LYS A 38 22.35 26.11 1.61
CA LYS A 38 20.93 25.81 1.91
C LYS A 38 20.05 25.92 0.68
N ASP A 39 20.25 26.95 -0.14
CA ASP A 39 19.48 27.14 -1.37
C ASP A 39 19.74 26.02 -2.38
N LYS A 40 21.00 25.57 -2.49
CA LYS A 40 21.37 24.39 -3.29
C LYS A 40 20.71 23.12 -2.76
N ILE A 41 20.73 22.89 -1.45
CA ILE A 41 20.07 21.73 -0.82
C ILE A 41 18.57 21.78 -1.08
N ARG A 42 17.92 22.94 -0.92
CA ARG A 42 16.48 23.10 -1.16
C ARG A 42 16.10 22.78 -2.59
N THR A 43 16.90 23.27 -3.55
CA THR A 43 16.71 22.99 -4.98
C THR A 43 16.86 21.49 -5.26
N MET A 44 17.95 20.87 -4.80
CA MET A 44 18.18 19.43 -4.97
C MET A 44 17.06 18.58 -4.36
N VAL A 45 16.62 18.91 -3.16
CA VAL A 45 15.52 18.21 -2.47
C VAL A 45 14.21 18.34 -3.25
N SER A 46 13.92 19.53 -3.78
CA SER A 46 12.74 19.76 -4.64
C SER A 46 12.79 18.89 -5.90
N ASP A 47 13.93 18.85 -6.59
CA ASP A 47 14.13 18.04 -7.80
C ASP A 47 14.00 16.53 -7.49
N MET A 48 14.54 16.09 -6.36
CA MET A 48 14.40 14.70 -5.89
C MET A 48 12.95 14.34 -5.61
N PHE A 49 12.18 15.21 -4.95
CA PHE A 49 10.75 14.99 -4.72
C PHE A 49 9.97 14.93 -6.03
N GLY A 50 10.29 15.80 -6.99
CA GLY A 50 9.70 15.76 -8.33
C GLY A 50 9.99 14.43 -9.05
N THR A 51 11.24 13.98 -9.00
CA THR A 51 11.67 12.70 -9.59
C THR A 51 10.97 11.52 -8.93
N LEU A 52 10.86 11.52 -7.59
CA LEU A 52 10.16 10.47 -6.85
C LEU A 52 8.67 10.39 -7.22
N ALA A 53 8.01 11.55 -7.36
CA ALA A 53 6.62 11.60 -7.80
C ALA A 53 6.45 10.98 -9.20
N GLN A 54 7.34 11.31 -10.14
CA GLN A 54 7.34 10.72 -11.49
C GLN A 54 7.55 9.20 -11.44
N ILE A 55 8.51 8.72 -10.66
CA ILE A 55 8.77 7.27 -10.49
C ILE A 55 7.54 6.55 -9.94
N LYS A 56 6.85 7.13 -8.96
CA LYS A 56 5.61 6.55 -8.39
C LYS A 56 4.51 6.46 -9.46
N THR A 57 4.30 7.52 -10.24
CA THR A 57 3.34 7.52 -11.35
C THR A 57 3.66 6.44 -12.38
N VAL A 58 4.93 6.31 -12.79
CA VAL A 58 5.35 5.26 -13.74
C VAL A 58 5.14 3.87 -13.14
N ARG A 59 5.46 3.67 -11.86
CA ARG A 59 5.22 2.41 -11.15
C ARG A 59 3.73 2.05 -11.12
N GLU A 60 2.85 3.00 -10.83
CA GLU A 60 1.41 2.78 -10.79
C GLU A 60 0.86 2.41 -12.16
N ALA A 61 1.26 3.13 -13.22
CA ALA A 61 0.90 2.80 -14.60
C ALA A 61 1.37 1.38 -14.96
N GLN A 62 2.61 1.03 -14.64
CA GLN A 62 3.14 -0.32 -14.87
C GLN A 62 2.38 -1.39 -14.09
N ALA A 63 1.99 -1.10 -12.84
CA ALA A 63 1.20 -2.02 -12.03
C ALA A 63 -0.17 -2.28 -12.66
N GLU A 64 -0.85 -1.25 -13.19
CA GLU A 64 -2.14 -1.42 -13.88
C GLU A 64 -2.01 -2.26 -15.18
N THR A 65 -0.92 -2.09 -15.93
CA THR A 65 -0.60 -2.95 -17.07
C THR A 65 -0.47 -4.40 -16.63
N VAL A 66 0.32 -4.68 -15.59
CA VAL A 66 0.50 -6.04 -15.05
C VAL A 66 -0.81 -6.64 -14.55
N LYS A 67 -1.68 -5.85 -13.90
CA LYS A 67 -3.00 -6.33 -13.48
C LYS A 67 -3.87 -6.71 -14.68
N SER A 68 -3.85 -5.89 -15.73
CA SER A 68 -4.62 -6.13 -16.95
C SER A 68 -4.13 -7.39 -17.67
N ASP A 69 -2.82 -7.57 -17.79
CA ASP A 69 -2.21 -8.75 -18.42
C ASP A 69 -2.54 -10.03 -17.65
N MET A 70 -2.47 -10.02 -16.32
CA MET A 70 -2.85 -11.17 -15.49
C MET A 70 -4.33 -11.54 -15.61
N LEU A 71 -5.21 -10.55 -15.74
CA LEU A 71 -6.63 -10.81 -15.98
C LEU A 71 -6.88 -11.38 -17.39
N ALA A 72 -6.10 -10.94 -18.38
CA ALA A 72 -6.20 -11.41 -19.76
C ALA A 72 -5.58 -12.80 -19.97
N SER A 73 -4.51 -13.15 -19.26
CA SER A 73 -3.85 -14.46 -19.39
C SER A 73 -4.71 -15.60 -18.81
N GLY A 74 -5.59 -15.29 -17.85
CA GLY A 74 -6.40 -16.27 -17.14
C GLY A 74 -5.65 -17.03 -16.04
N ASP A 75 -4.39 -16.68 -15.79
CA ASP A 75 -3.59 -17.29 -14.73
C ASP A 75 -4.08 -16.87 -13.35
N LYS A 76 -4.13 -17.83 -12.42
CA LYS A 76 -4.56 -17.55 -11.04
C LYS A 76 -3.50 -16.81 -10.23
N SER A 77 -2.22 -17.01 -10.55
CA SER A 77 -1.10 -16.40 -9.84
C SER A 77 0.19 -16.45 -10.64
N TYR A 78 1.08 -15.50 -10.39
CA TYR A 78 2.47 -15.48 -10.87
C TYR A 78 3.41 -15.24 -9.68
N GLU A 79 4.52 -15.95 -9.63
CA GLU A 79 5.57 -15.75 -8.63
C GLU A 79 6.93 -15.75 -9.32
N GLY A 80 7.70 -14.67 -9.14
CA GLY A 80 8.99 -14.48 -9.81
C GLY A 80 9.50 -13.05 -9.68
N ASN A 81 10.80 -12.87 -9.88
CA ASN A 81 11.47 -11.56 -9.85
C ASN A 81 11.19 -10.74 -8.58
N GLY A 82 11.05 -11.40 -7.42
CA GLY A 82 10.74 -10.74 -6.14
C GLY A 82 9.27 -10.30 -5.97
N TYR A 83 8.37 -10.75 -6.85
CA TYR A 83 6.94 -10.46 -6.78
C TYR A 83 6.10 -11.72 -6.70
N LYS A 84 5.01 -11.61 -5.95
CA LYS A 84 3.89 -12.54 -5.94
C LYS A 84 2.63 -11.79 -6.37
N ILE A 85 2.04 -12.25 -7.46
CA ILE A 85 0.86 -11.67 -8.08
C ILE A 85 -0.27 -12.69 -7.99
N THR A 86 -1.45 -12.27 -7.57
CA THR A 86 -2.59 -13.18 -7.38
C THR A 86 -3.86 -12.54 -7.89
N VAL A 87 -4.59 -13.28 -8.73
CA VAL A 87 -5.92 -12.91 -9.20
C VAL A 87 -6.94 -13.42 -8.18
N MET A 88 -7.67 -12.48 -7.60
CA MET A 88 -8.74 -12.76 -6.65
C MET A 88 -10.07 -12.75 -7.40
N PRO A 89 -10.92 -13.78 -7.22
CA PRO A 89 -12.24 -13.76 -7.83
C PRO A 89 -13.08 -12.63 -7.25
N GLY A 90 -14.04 -12.17 -8.05
CA GLY A 90 -15.00 -11.16 -7.61
C GLY A 90 -15.78 -11.60 -6.38
N ARG A 91 -16.06 -10.65 -5.48
CA ARG A 91 -16.85 -10.94 -4.28
C ARG A 91 -18.29 -11.24 -4.66
N VAL A 92 -18.82 -12.34 -4.12
CA VAL A 92 -20.24 -12.66 -4.18
C VAL A 92 -20.96 -11.87 -3.09
N SER A 93 -22.04 -11.18 -3.44
CA SER A 93 -22.84 -10.38 -2.50
C SER A 93 -24.15 -11.07 -2.14
N TRP A 94 -24.05 -12.10 -1.27
CA TRP A 94 -25.12 -12.68 -0.47
C TRP A 94 -24.51 -13.63 0.60
N ASP A 95 -25.32 -14.21 1.49
CA ASP A 95 -24.84 -15.25 2.42
C ASP A 95 -24.50 -16.53 1.65
N GLY A 96 -23.25 -16.65 1.19
CA GLY A 96 -22.79 -17.80 0.40
C GLY A 96 -22.92 -19.14 1.12
N LYS A 97 -22.88 -19.19 2.46
CA LYS A 97 -23.00 -20.47 3.18
C LYS A 97 -24.42 -21.01 3.17
N LYS A 98 -25.42 -20.15 3.32
CA LYS A 98 -26.82 -20.56 3.36
C LYS A 98 -27.45 -20.61 1.98
N LEU A 99 -27.08 -19.69 1.09
CA LEU A 99 -27.74 -19.51 -0.19
C LEU A 99 -27.09 -20.30 -1.32
N ASP A 100 -25.79 -20.58 -1.30
CA ASP A 100 -25.17 -21.39 -2.38
C ASP A 100 -25.67 -22.84 -2.33
N GLY A 101 -25.92 -23.39 -1.13
CA GLY A 101 -26.52 -24.71 -0.96
C GLY A 101 -28.01 -24.74 -1.32
N TYR A 102 -28.76 -23.69 -0.99
CA TYR A 102 -30.17 -23.54 -1.37
C TYR A 102 -30.33 -23.40 -2.89
N MET A 103 -29.44 -22.67 -3.55
CA MET A 103 -29.42 -22.48 -5.01
C MET A 103 -29.33 -23.80 -5.79
N ALA A 104 -28.66 -24.83 -5.25
CA ALA A 104 -28.57 -26.14 -5.89
C ALA A 104 -29.94 -26.85 -5.97
N ALA A 105 -30.82 -26.64 -4.98
CA ALA A 105 -32.19 -27.16 -4.96
C ALA A 105 -33.20 -26.19 -5.58
N HIS A 106 -32.86 -24.90 -5.65
CA HIS A 106 -33.71 -23.80 -6.11
C HIS A 106 -32.96 -22.90 -7.12
N PRO A 107 -32.80 -23.34 -8.38
CA PRO A 107 -32.06 -22.58 -9.39
C PRO A 107 -32.64 -21.20 -9.69
N GLU A 108 -33.91 -20.96 -9.36
CA GLU A 108 -34.62 -19.68 -9.54
C GLU A 108 -33.96 -18.51 -8.82
N ILE A 109 -33.15 -18.77 -7.78
CA ILE A 109 -32.45 -17.71 -7.06
C ILE A 109 -31.12 -17.28 -7.72
N THR A 110 -30.65 -18.03 -8.72
CA THR A 110 -29.38 -17.75 -9.44
C THR A 110 -29.27 -16.32 -9.98
N PRO A 111 -30.33 -15.72 -10.60
CA PRO A 111 -30.25 -14.36 -11.11
C PRO A 111 -30.05 -13.28 -10.04
N PHE A 112 -30.32 -13.60 -8.77
CA PHE A 112 -30.12 -12.68 -7.64
C PHE A 112 -28.68 -12.72 -7.11
N ARG A 113 -27.86 -13.69 -7.54
CA ARG A 113 -26.44 -13.79 -7.20
C ARG A 113 -25.66 -12.72 -7.96
N LYS A 114 -25.18 -11.71 -7.23
CA LYS A 114 -24.29 -10.67 -7.77
C LYS A 114 -22.83 -11.00 -7.46
N VAL A 115 -22.01 -11.15 -8.50
CA VAL A 115 -20.55 -11.35 -8.40
C VAL A 115 -19.86 -10.07 -8.88
N GLY A 116 -18.98 -9.51 -8.05
CA GLY A 116 -18.17 -8.36 -8.43
C GLY A 116 -17.11 -8.70 -9.49
N ASN A 117 -16.34 -7.69 -9.91
CA ASN A 117 -15.22 -7.93 -10.82
C ASN A 117 -14.06 -8.63 -10.08
N PRO A 118 -13.34 -9.54 -10.74
CA PRO A 118 -12.07 -10.04 -10.22
C PRO A 118 -11.07 -8.89 -10.11
N PHE A 119 -10.13 -9.01 -9.18
CA PHE A 119 -9.11 -8.01 -8.95
C PHE A 119 -7.75 -8.65 -8.71
N VAL A 120 -6.68 -7.94 -9.03
CA VAL A 120 -5.31 -8.46 -8.92
C VAL A 120 -4.57 -7.78 -7.78
N THR A 121 -3.88 -8.58 -6.98
CA THR A 121 -3.01 -8.13 -5.90
C THR A 121 -1.56 -8.38 -6.28
N ILE A 122 -0.70 -7.36 -6.12
CA ILE A 122 0.74 -7.44 -6.33
C ILE A 122 1.42 -7.24 -4.98
N LYS A 123 2.23 -8.21 -4.54
CA LYS A 123 3.04 -8.13 -3.32
C LYS A 123 4.51 -8.37 -3.65
N THR A 124 5.38 -7.64 -2.98
CA THR A 124 6.81 -7.98 -2.94
C THR A 124 7.00 -9.19 -2.03
N ILE A 125 7.90 -10.08 -2.41
CA ILE A 125 8.34 -11.19 -1.57
C ILE A 125 9.83 -11.02 -1.31
N GLU A 126 10.25 -11.22 -0.06
CA GLU A 126 11.67 -11.39 0.26
C GLU A 126 12.09 -12.76 -0.27
N GLY A 127 13.18 -12.79 -1.04
CA GLY A 127 13.79 -14.01 -1.57
C GLY A 127 14.68 -14.69 -0.56
#